data_AF-A0A0A1MYV7-F1
#
_entry.id   AF-A0A0A1MYV7-F1
#
_cell.length_a   1.000
_cell.length_b   1.000
_cell.length_c   1.000
_cell.angle_alpha   90.00
_cell.angle_beta   90.00
_cell.angle_gamma   90.00
#
_symmetry.space_group_name_H-M   'P 1'
#
loop_
_entity.id
_entity.type
_entity.pdbx_description
1 polymer ?
#
loop_
_entity_poly.entity_id
_entity_poly.type
_entity_poly.pdbx_seq_one_letter_code
_entity_poly.pdbx_strand_id
1 'polypeptide(L)'
;MRVFVTPHNHWIGYHIVTELLDAGCQVDGKRDNQIDSGLEDFFGRNSHFQETGQVISPYDLAIVINHHSDITDLPQYTKKILHIYTDANGHKISNYADTTVISAPYLIGEGMEMNENGLIADGRLLSFADKEWQNKAIYIKDFLNVLMQWIKMTHLPKLIEIISVNDNLTNTKVEKKQVLLENRDIDEVIKTIQTFNKRLR
;
A
#
# COMPACT_ATOMS: atom_id res chain seq x y z
N MET A 1 16.08 1.86 11.27
CA MET A 1 14.67 1.52 11.57
C MET A 1 14.41 0.14 11.01
N ARG A 2 13.83 -0.76 11.81
CA ARG A 2 13.44 -2.10 11.34
C ARG A 2 11.93 -2.15 11.11
N VAL A 3 11.52 -2.53 9.90
CA VAL A 3 10.14 -2.47 9.44
C VAL A 3 9.66 -3.86 9.04
N PHE A 4 8.48 -4.23 9.50
CA PHE A 4 7.79 -5.43 9.02
C PHE A 4 6.77 -5.05 7.94
N VAL A 5 6.75 -5.76 6.80
CA VAL A 5 5.79 -5.52 5.71
C VAL A 5 5.05 -6.81 5.35
N THR A 6 3.72 -6.75 5.26
CA THR A 6 2.93 -7.91 4.84
C THR A 6 1.65 -7.55 4.07
N PRO A 7 1.35 -8.24 2.95
CA PRO A 7 2.22 -9.17 2.25
C PRO A 7 3.25 -8.40 1.40
N HIS A 8 4.53 -8.79 1.46
CA HIS A 8 5.58 -8.07 0.72
C HIS A 8 5.56 -8.33 -0.79
N ASN A 9 5.02 -9.49 -1.21
CA ASN A 9 4.94 -9.93 -2.60
C ASN A 9 3.68 -9.44 -3.34
N HIS A 10 2.80 -8.70 -2.66
CA HIS A 10 1.76 -7.92 -3.33
C HIS A 10 2.34 -6.69 -4.01
N TRP A 11 1.72 -6.17 -5.07
CA TRP A 11 2.27 -5.05 -5.85
C TRP A 11 2.50 -3.79 -4.99
N ILE A 12 1.58 -3.47 -4.07
CA ILE A 12 1.79 -2.39 -3.08
C ILE A 12 2.95 -2.73 -2.15
N GLY A 13 3.05 -3.98 -1.72
CA GLY A 13 4.12 -4.48 -0.86
C GLY A 13 5.48 -4.28 -1.52
N TYR A 14 5.59 -4.63 -2.80
CA TYR A 14 6.79 -4.40 -3.62
C TYR A 14 7.22 -2.94 -3.62
N HIS A 15 6.30 -2.02 -3.90
CA HIS A 15 6.58 -0.58 -3.92
C HIS A 15 7.02 -0.07 -2.54
N ILE A 16 6.32 -0.48 -1.48
CA ILE A 16 6.65 -0.08 -0.10
C ILE A 16 8.01 -0.63 0.33
N VAL A 17 8.29 -1.91 0.08
CA VAL A 17 9.58 -2.52 0.44
C VAL A 17 10.71 -1.84 -0.31
N THR A 18 10.56 -1.59 -1.60
CA THR A 18 11.57 -0.90 -2.41
C THR A 18 11.87 0.48 -1.84
N GLU A 19 10.85 1.29 -1.59
CA GLU A 19 11.01 2.65 -1.02
C GLU A 19 11.67 2.63 0.38
N LEU A 20 11.32 1.64 1.22
CA LEU A 20 11.92 1.48 2.54
C LEU A 20 13.41 1.09 2.46
N LEU A 21 13.76 0.19 1.55
CA LEU A 21 15.15 -0.24 1.33
C LEU A 21 15.99 0.91 0.77
N ASP A 22 15.44 1.69 -0.17
CA ASP A 22 16.10 2.88 -0.71
C ASP A 22 16.30 3.97 0.36
N ALA A 23 15.39 4.04 1.34
CA ALA A 23 15.54 4.88 2.52
C ALA A 23 16.50 4.31 3.58
N GLY A 24 17.15 3.16 3.32
CA GLY A 24 18.13 2.53 4.21
C GLY A 24 17.51 1.78 5.39
N CYS A 25 16.23 1.43 5.34
CA CYS A 25 15.58 0.64 6.38
C CYS A 25 15.98 -0.82 6.30
N GLN A 26 15.93 -1.52 7.44
CA GLN A 26 15.96 -2.98 7.46
C GLN A 26 14.52 -3.49 7.37
N VAL A 27 14.23 -4.37 6.42
CA VAL A 27 12.87 -4.78 6.09
C VAL A 27 12.72 -6.29 6.21
N ASP A 28 11.79 -6.70 7.06
CA ASP A 28 11.36 -8.09 7.20
C ASP A 28 10.00 -8.24 6.52
N GLY A 29 9.90 -9.13 5.53
CA GLY A 29 8.68 -9.32 4.74
C GLY A 29 8.00 -10.66 5.03
N LYS A 30 6.69 -10.67 5.25
CA LYS A 30 5.89 -11.91 5.21
C LYS A 30 5.21 -12.06 3.84
N ARG A 31 5.34 -13.23 3.23
CA ARG A 31 4.74 -13.58 1.94
C ARG A 31 3.26 -13.94 2.11
N ASP A 32 2.43 -13.61 1.12
CA ASP A 32 1.16 -14.30 0.89
C ASP A 32 1.38 -15.41 -0.14
N ASN A 33 1.18 -16.67 0.25
CA ASN A 33 1.36 -17.83 -0.61
C ASN A 33 0.33 -17.93 -1.74
N GLN A 34 -0.75 -17.14 -1.71
CA GLN A 34 -1.73 -17.06 -2.79
C GLN A 34 -1.31 -16.08 -3.89
N ILE A 35 -0.27 -15.28 -3.66
CA ILE A 35 0.22 -14.27 -4.60
C ILE A 35 1.54 -14.77 -5.21
N ASP A 36 1.52 -15.06 -6.51
CA ASP A 36 2.71 -15.39 -7.29
C ASP A 36 2.96 -14.29 -8.33
N SER A 37 3.66 -13.23 -7.90
CA SER A 37 3.85 -12.01 -8.71
C SER A 37 5.24 -11.89 -9.34
N GLY A 38 6.25 -12.57 -8.78
CA GLY A 38 7.66 -12.42 -9.15
C GLY A 38 8.25 -11.04 -8.83
N LEU A 39 7.49 -10.15 -8.17
CA LEU A 39 7.94 -8.79 -7.86
C LEU A 39 9.04 -8.77 -6.80
N GLU A 40 9.10 -9.79 -5.97
CA GLU A 40 10.17 -9.94 -4.98
C GLU A 40 11.56 -10.12 -5.59
N ASP A 41 11.67 -10.56 -6.85
CA ASP A 41 12.97 -10.76 -7.52
C ASP A 41 13.75 -9.44 -7.68
N PHE A 42 13.05 -8.30 -7.66
CA PHE A 42 13.65 -6.97 -7.78
C PHE A 42 14.37 -6.50 -6.51
N PHE A 43 13.99 -7.01 -5.33
CA PHE A 43 14.56 -6.57 -4.05
C PHE A 43 15.04 -7.72 -3.15
N GLY A 44 14.67 -8.97 -3.44
CA GLY A 44 14.91 -10.12 -2.56
C GLY A 44 16.40 -10.44 -2.32
N ARG A 45 17.29 -9.90 -3.16
CA ARG A 45 18.75 -10.02 -3.01
C ARG A 45 19.38 -8.87 -2.21
N ASN A 46 18.59 -7.89 -1.78
CA ASN A 46 19.08 -6.77 -0.99
C ASN A 46 19.47 -7.28 0.41
N SER A 47 20.67 -6.95 0.88
CA SER A 47 21.18 -7.41 2.18
C SER A 47 20.41 -6.83 3.39
N HIS A 48 19.59 -5.80 3.17
CA HIS A 48 18.72 -5.20 4.18
C HIS A 48 17.30 -5.81 4.17
N PHE A 49 17.01 -6.73 3.25
CA PHE A 49 15.74 -7.43 3.17
C PHE A 49 15.86 -8.86 3.72
N GLN A 50 14.85 -9.32 4.44
CA GLN A 50 14.71 -10.70 4.87
C GLN A 50 13.26 -11.16 4.75
N GLU A 51 13.02 -12.26 4.03
CA GLU A 51 11.72 -12.94 4.09
C GLU A 51 11.59 -13.73 5.40
N THR A 52 10.44 -13.61 6.08
CA THR A 52 10.14 -14.36 7.30
C THR A 52 8.71 -14.89 7.29
N GLY A 53 8.55 -16.14 7.77
CA GLY A 53 7.22 -16.75 7.94
C GLY A 53 6.46 -16.24 9.17
N GLN A 54 7.14 -15.58 10.11
CA GLN A 54 6.54 -15.13 11.37
C GLN A 54 7.20 -13.84 11.91
N VAL A 55 6.54 -13.21 12.87
CA VAL A 55 7.07 -12.05 13.59
C VAL A 55 8.18 -12.53 14.54
N ILE A 56 9.44 -12.38 14.12
CA ILE A 56 10.63 -12.95 14.81
C ILE A 56 11.42 -11.93 15.64
N SER A 57 11.04 -10.66 15.64
CA SER A 57 11.81 -9.58 16.28
C SER A 57 10.92 -8.40 16.63
N PRO A 58 11.34 -7.55 17.59
CA PRO A 58 10.69 -6.27 17.80
C PRO A 58 10.93 -5.35 16.59
N TYR A 59 9.86 -4.72 16.13
CA TYR A 59 9.86 -3.79 15.00
C TYR A 59 9.57 -2.36 15.47
N ASP A 60 10.17 -1.39 14.80
CA ASP A 60 9.82 0.02 15.00
C ASP A 60 8.47 0.35 14.34
N LEU A 61 8.17 -0.33 13.24
CA LEU A 61 6.99 -0.14 12.42
C LEU A 61 6.57 -1.47 11.80
N ALA A 62 5.26 -1.70 11.75
CA ALA A 62 4.67 -2.70 10.88
C ALA A 62 3.73 -2.04 9.87
N ILE A 63 3.83 -2.46 8.61
CA ILE A 63 2.95 -2.04 7.52
C ILE A 63 2.16 -3.26 7.06
N VAL A 64 0.85 -3.18 7.20
CA VAL A 64 -0.08 -4.25 6.85
C VAL A 64 -0.92 -3.75 5.69
N ILE A 65 -0.98 -4.50 4.60
CA ILE A 65 -1.76 -4.16 3.41
C ILE A 65 -2.96 -5.11 3.35
N ASN A 66 -4.16 -4.53 3.27
CA ASN A 66 -5.45 -5.21 3.23
C ASN A 66 -5.66 -6.21 4.39
N HIS A 67 -6.63 -7.10 4.24
CA HIS A 67 -6.99 -8.06 5.26
C HIS A 67 -6.07 -9.28 5.22
N HIS A 68 -5.04 -9.30 6.06
CA HIS A 68 -4.39 -10.56 6.46
C HIS A 68 -4.86 -10.98 7.86
N SER A 69 -5.50 -12.15 7.91
CA SER A 69 -5.99 -12.82 9.13
C SER A 69 -4.91 -13.20 10.14
N ASP A 70 -3.63 -12.98 9.82
CA ASP A 70 -2.51 -13.70 10.43
C ASP A 70 -1.60 -12.82 11.31
N ILE A 71 -2.07 -11.69 11.81
CA ILE A 71 -1.22 -10.79 12.61
C ILE A 71 -1.88 -10.33 13.92
N THR A 72 -2.62 -11.24 14.55
CA THR A 72 -3.20 -11.05 15.89
C THR A 72 -2.15 -10.68 16.94
N ASP A 73 -0.90 -11.11 16.76
CA ASP A 73 0.18 -10.88 17.73
C ASP A 73 1.07 -9.68 17.38
N LEU A 74 0.89 -9.04 16.21
CA LEU A 74 1.73 -7.91 15.79
C LEU A 74 1.87 -6.79 16.84
N PRO A 75 0.78 -6.38 17.53
CA PRO A 75 0.85 -5.31 18.52
C PRO A 75 1.82 -5.58 19.67
N GLN A 76 2.14 -6.85 19.96
CA GLN A 76 3.07 -7.22 21.03
C GLN A 76 4.53 -7.00 20.63
N TYR A 77 4.82 -6.92 19.32
CA TYR A 77 6.16 -6.87 18.77
C TYR A 77 6.45 -5.58 18.01
N THR A 78 5.54 -4.61 17.98
CA THR A 78 5.74 -3.38 17.22
C THR A 78 5.33 -2.14 18.00
N LYS A 79 6.07 -1.05 17.79
CA LYS A 79 5.76 0.25 18.40
C LYS A 79 4.65 0.99 17.65
N LYS A 80 4.47 0.71 16.37
CA LYS A 80 3.57 1.43 15.46
C LYS A 80 3.07 0.51 14.36
N ILE A 81 1.79 0.61 14.03
CA ILE A 81 1.17 -0.14 12.93
C ILE A 81 0.53 0.85 11.97
N LEU A 82 0.87 0.73 10.69
CA LEU A 82 0.15 1.34 9.59
C LEU A 82 -0.60 0.25 8.84
N HIS A 83 -1.92 0.33 8.85
CA HIS A 83 -2.78 -0.62 8.14
C HIS A 83 -3.38 0.07 6.91
N ILE A 84 -2.90 -0.29 5.73
CA ILE A 84 -3.33 0.26 4.44
C ILE A 84 -4.45 -0.61 3.89
N TYR A 85 -5.60 -0.01 3.61
CA TYR A 85 -6.75 -0.63 2.96
C TYR A 85 -6.95 -0.04 1.57
N THR A 86 -6.97 -0.89 0.55
CA THR A 86 -7.30 -0.51 -0.83
C THR A 86 -8.69 -0.92 -1.27
N ASP A 87 -9.43 -1.62 -0.42
CA ASP A 87 -10.85 -1.84 -0.69
C ASP A 87 -11.67 -0.59 -0.35
N ALA A 88 -12.73 -0.37 -1.15
CA ALA A 88 -13.70 0.70 -0.90
C ALA A 88 -14.79 0.29 0.12
N ASN A 89 -14.82 -0.98 0.56
CA ASN A 89 -16.00 -1.58 1.19
C ASN A 89 -15.86 -1.83 2.70
N GLY A 90 -14.70 -1.59 3.31
CA GLY A 90 -14.62 -1.66 4.76
C GLY A 90 -13.22 -1.52 5.33
N HIS A 91 -12.88 -0.30 5.74
CA HIS A 91 -11.87 -0.16 6.77
C HIS A 91 -12.53 -0.40 8.14
N LYS A 92 -11.96 -1.30 8.95
CA LYS A 92 -12.31 -1.39 10.37
C LYS A 92 -11.32 -0.55 11.14
N ILE A 93 -11.82 0.42 11.92
CA ILE A 93 -10.97 1.14 12.87
C ILE A 93 -10.42 0.10 13.84
N SER A 94 -9.10 0.02 13.91
CA SER A 94 -8.42 -0.85 14.85
C SER A 94 -8.70 -0.40 16.28
N ASN A 95 -8.95 -1.35 17.18
CA ASN A 95 -9.07 -1.07 18.61
C ASN A 95 -7.71 -0.87 19.29
N TYR A 96 -6.60 -1.17 18.61
CA TYR A 96 -5.25 -0.98 19.14
C TYR A 96 -4.85 0.49 19.12
N ALA A 97 -4.27 0.97 20.23
CA ALA A 97 -3.92 2.38 20.39
C ALA A 97 -2.88 2.87 19.37
N ASP A 98 -1.91 2.01 19.03
CA ASP A 98 -0.77 2.36 18.17
C ASP A 98 -0.97 1.98 16.70
N THR A 99 -2.23 1.79 16.29
CA THR A 99 -2.59 1.50 14.89
C THR A 99 -3.23 2.70 14.23
N THR A 100 -2.64 3.14 13.12
CA THR A 100 -3.26 4.04 12.16
C THR A 100 -3.76 3.25 10.97
N VAL A 101 -5.03 3.40 10.67
CA VAL A 101 -5.67 2.88 9.47
C VAL A 101 -5.56 3.93 8.36
N ILE A 102 -5.12 3.51 7.18
CA ILE A 102 -4.96 4.34 5.98
C ILE A 102 -5.90 3.75 4.92
N SER A 103 -6.96 4.47 4.55
CA SER A 103 -7.87 4.05 3.49
C SER A 103 -7.48 4.74 2.18
N ALA A 104 -7.12 3.95 1.18
CA ALA A 104 -6.61 4.39 -0.11
C ALA A 104 -7.23 3.55 -1.25
N PRO A 105 -8.55 3.67 -1.49
CA PRO A 105 -9.35 2.70 -2.24
C PRO A 105 -9.07 2.64 -3.76
N TYR A 106 -8.35 3.62 -4.31
CA TYR A 106 -8.05 3.68 -5.74
C TYR A 106 -6.55 3.82 -6.01
N LEU A 107 -5.72 3.19 -5.17
CA LEU A 107 -4.29 3.10 -5.46
C LEU A 107 -4.05 2.30 -6.74
N ILE A 108 -3.22 2.87 -7.63
CA ILE A 108 -2.78 2.21 -8.85
C ILE A 108 -1.26 2.29 -9.02
N GLY A 109 -0.64 1.30 -9.65
CA GLY A 109 0.80 1.28 -9.83
C GLY A 109 1.34 0.11 -10.62
N GLU A 110 2.65 0.14 -10.87
CA GLU A 110 3.36 -0.94 -11.54
C GLU A 110 3.23 -2.27 -10.79
N GLY A 111 3.14 -3.39 -11.52
CA GLY A 111 2.99 -4.72 -10.92
C GLY A 111 1.54 -5.12 -10.62
N MET A 112 0.57 -4.21 -10.79
CA MET A 112 -0.85 -4.56 -10.76
C MET A 112 -1.22 -5.51 -11.90
N GLU A 113 -2.07 -6.48 -11.63
CA GLU A 113 -2.64 -7.32 -12.67
C GLU A 113 -3.52 -6.49 -13.61
N MET A 114 -3.52 -6.83 -14.90
CA MET A 114 -4.29 -6.12 -15.91
C MET A 114 -4.70 -7.01 -17.07
N ASN A 115 -5.79 -6.63 -17.73
CA ASN A 115 -6.23 -7.21 -19.00
C ASN A 115 -6.50 -6.09 -20.02
N GLU A 116 -7.03 -6.45 -21.19
CA GLU A 116 -7.35 -5.51 -22.27
C GLU A 116 -8.42 -4.48 -21.90
N ASN A 117 -9.24 -4.77 -20.88
CA ASN A 117 -10.39 -3.98 -20.49
C ASN A 117 -10.12 -3.09 -19.25
N GLY A 118 -9.05 -3.34 -18.49
CA GLY A 118 -8.78 -2.58 -17.28
C GLY A 118 -7.66 -3.14 -16.39
N LEU A 119 -7.53 -2.52 -15.22
CA LEU A 119 -6.67 -2.97 -14.12
C LEU A 119 -7.48 -3.89 -13.19
N ILE A 120 -6.80 -4.82 -12.52
CA ILE A 120 -7.43 -5.71 -11.54
C ILE A 120 -6.90 -5.31 -10.15
N ALA A 121 -7.79 -4.84 -9.28
CA ALA A 121 -7.50 -4.44 -7.91
C ALA A 121 -8.38 -5.24 -6.95
N ASP A 122 -7.77 -5.99 -6.02
CA ASP A 122 -8.49 -6.83 -5.04
C ASP A 122 -9.56 -7.73 -5.69
N GLY A 123 -9.23 -8.32 -6.85
CA GLY A 123 -10.13 -9.17 -7.63
C GLY A 123 -11.25 -8.43 -8.39
N ARG A 124 -11.25 -7.10 -8.38
CA ARG A 124 -12.23 -6.25 -9.10
C ARG A 124 -11.60 -5.62 -10.33
N LEU A 125 -12.36 -5.59 -11.43
CA LEU A 125 -11.97 -4.91 -12.65
C LEU A 125 -12.24 -3.40 -12.54
N LEU A 126 -11.17 -2.61 -12.58
CA LEU A 126 -11.20 -1.17 -12.80
C LEU A 126 -11.17 -0.90 -14.31
N SER A 127 -12.35 -0.77 -14.92
CA SER A 127 -12.52 -0.66 -16.37
C SER A 127 -11.96 0.66 -16.92
N PHE A 128 -11.19 0.62 -18.02
CA PHE A 128 -10.73 1.84 -18.71
C PHE A 128 -11.86 2.70 -19.28
N ALA A 129 -13.09 2.16 -19.38
CA ALA A 129 -14.26 2.93 -19.76
C ALA A 129 -14.88 3.73 -18.59
N ASP A 130 -14.61 3.33 -17.35
CA ASP A 130 -15.17 3.98 -16.16
C ASP A 130 -14.31 5.16 -15.73
N LYS A 131 -14.87 6.36 -15.88
CA LYS A 131 -14.22 7.62 -15.51
C LYS A 131 -14.30 7.93 -14.02
N GLU A 132 -15.18 7.28 -13.26
CA GLU A 132 -15.34 7.56 -11.84
C GLU A 132 -14.07 7.17 -11.06
N TRP A 133 -13.61 5.92 -11.20
CA TRP A 133 -12.38 5.52 -10.52
C TRP A 133 -11.15 6.20 -11.11
N GLN A 134 -11.11 6.50 -12.41
CA GLN A 134 -9.97 7.20 -13.04
C GLN A 134 -9.76 8.57 -12.42
N ASN A 135 -10.85 9.28 -12.13
CA ASN A 135 -10.78 10.59 -11.47
C ASN A 135 -10.34 10.46 -10.00
N LYS A 136 -10.64 9.34 -9.36
CA LYS A 136 -10.33 9.06 -7.95
C LYS A 136 -8.99 8.33 -7.75
N ALA A 137 -8.38 7.85 -8.83
CA ALA A 137 -7.16 7.06 -8.83
C ALA A 137 -6.03 7.85 -8.17
N ILE A 138 -5.18 7.12 -7.45
CA ILE A 138 -4.00 7.67 -6.81
C ILE A 138 -2.80 6.86 -7.26
N TYR A 139 -1.81 7.51 -7.81
CA TYR A 139 -0.61 6.80 -8.26
C TYR A 139 0.27 6.41 -7.07
N ILE A 140 0.74 5.15 -7.05
CA ILE A 140 1.45 4.57 -5.91
C ILE A 140 2.69 5.38 -5.50
N LYS A 141 3.42 5.97 -6.45
CA LYS A 141 4.61 6.77 -6.11
C LYS A 141 4.24 8.07 -5.39
N ASP A 142 3.11 8.68 -5.72
CA ASP A 142 2.62 9.87 -5.03
C ASP A 142 2.14 9.51 -3.62
N PHE A 143 1.47 8.38 -3.48
CA PHE A 143 1.15 7.81 -2.17
C PHE A 143 2.39 7.51 -1.33
N LEU A 144 3.43 6.87 -1.90
CA LEU A 144 4.67 6.54 -1.19
C LEU A 144 5.36 7.79 -0.63
N ASN A 145 5.41 8.88 -1.40
CA ASN A 145 5.99 10.15 -0.94
C ASN A 145 5.35 10.66 0.36
N VAL A 146 4.05 10.43 0.53
CA VAL A 146 3.31 10.85 1.73
C VAL A 146 3.39 9.78 2.82
N LEU A 147 3.35 8.49 2.46
CA LEU A 147 3.57 7.39 3.40
C LEU A 147 4.92 7.55 4.12
N MET A 148 5.99 7.88 3.40
CA MET A 148 7.33 8.09 3.97
C MET A 148 7.38 9.25 4.97
N GLN A 149 6.49 10.24 4.83
CA GLN A 149 6.34 11.31 5.83
C GLN A 149 5.60 10.78 7.07
N TRP A 150 4.49 10.05 6.88
CA TRP A 150 3.73 9.48 8.00
C TRP A 150 4.53 8.49 8.82
N ILE A 151 5.42 7.73 8.20
CA ILE A 151 6.35 6.82 8.89
C ILE A 151 7.16 7.58 9.93
N LYS A 152 7.67 8.77 9.59
CA LYS A 152 8.50 9.62 10.46
C LYS A 152 7.71 10.37 11.55
N MET A 153 6.39 10.44 11.44
CA MET A 153 5.55 11.14 12.43
C MET A 153 5.43 10.32 13.72
N THR A 154 5.60 10.98 14.86
CA THR A 154 5.41 10.39 16.20
C THR A 154 3.94 10.14 16.53
N HIS A 155 3.06 11.02 16.05
CA HIS A 155 1.62 10.93 16.27
C HIS A 155 0.88 10.99 14.94
N LEU A 156 0.08 9.96 14.68
CA LEU A 156 -0.84 9.90 13.56
C LEU A 156 -2.27 9.75 14.09
N PRO A 157 -3.28 10.24 13.35
CA PRO A 157 -4.68 9.95 13.68
C PRO A 157 -4.93 8.43 13.56
N LYS A 158 -6.03 7.94 14.15
CA LYS A 158 -6.41 6.53 14.02
C LYS A 158 -6.86 6.17 12.61
N LEU A 159 -7.36 7.14 11.87
CA LEU A 159 -7.84 6.99 10.51
C LEU A 159 -7.32 8.13 9.62
N ILE A 160 -6.73 7.76 8.50
CA ILE A 160 -6.36 8.64 7.39
C ILE A 160 -7.14 8.16 6.17
N GLU A 161 -8.09 8.97 5.71
CA GLU A 161 -8.71 8.77 4.39
C GLU A 161 -7.89 9.52 3.34
N ILE A 162 -7.50 8.80 2.29
CA ILE A 162 -6.85 9.35 1.11
C ILE A 162 -7.85 9.41 -0.02
N ILE A 163 -8.05 10.61 -0.53
CA ILE A 163 -8.91 10.89 -1.67
C ILE A 163 -8.13 11.73 -2.68
N SER A 164 -8.42 11.51 -3.96
CA SER A 164 -8.00 12.42 -5.02
C SER A 164 -8.73 13.75 -4.90
N VAL A 165 -8.09 14.84 -5.33
CA VAL A 165 -8.67 16.20 -5.37
C VAL A 165 -9.97 16.25 -6.17
N ASN A 166 -10.08 15.40 -7.19
CA ASN A 166 -11.24 15.38 -8.09
C ASN A 166 -12.49 14.79 -7.42
N ASP A 167 -12.37 14.21 -6.23
CA ASP A 167 -13.51 13.73 -5.47
C ASP A 167 -14.12 14.87 -4.64
N ASN A 168 -15.42 15.10 -4.79
CA ASN A 168 -16.13 16.12 -4.04
C ASN A 168 -16.04 15.78 -2.54
N LEU A 169 -15.50 16.71 -1.74
CA LEU A 169 -15.39 16.63 -0.28
C LEU A 169 -16.78 16.47 0.38
N THR A 170 -17.32 15.26 0.38
CA THR A 170 -18.55 14.93 1.08
C THR A 170 -18.24 14.46 2.50
N ASN A 171 -19.18 14.72 3.41
CA ASN A 171 -18.97 14.95 4.83
C ASN A 171 -18.83 13.63 5.65
N THR A 172 -17.87 12.75 5.31
CA THR A 172 -17.52 11.61 6.18
C THR A 172 -16.82 12.09 7.46
N LYS A 173 -17.36 11.66 8.60
CA LYS A 173 -16.93 12.04 9.96
C LYS A 173 -15.63 11.29 10.31
N VAL A 174 -14.50 11.76 9.80
CA VAL A 174 -13.16 11.20 10.09
C VAL A 174 -12.31 12.17 10.90
N GLU A 175 -11.34 11.63 11.64
CA GLU A 175 -10.43 12.44 12.46
C GLU A 175 -9.58 13.39 11.61
N LYS A 176 -9.07 12.92 10.44
CA LYS A 176 -8.36 13.74 9.45
C LYS A 176 -8.57 13.21 8.02
N LYS A 177 -8.70 14.13 7.06
CA LYS A 177 -8.67 13.84 5.61
C LYS A 177 -7.36 14.37 5.02
N GLN A 178 -6.73 13.60 4.13
CA GLN A 178 -5.60 14.08 3.35
C GLN A 178 -5.93 14.02 1.86
N VAL A 179 -5.74 15.16 1.21
CA VAL A 179 -5.96 15.32 -0.22
C VAL A 179 -4.59 15.29 -0.89
N LEU A 180 -4.37 14.32 -1.77
CA LEU A 180 -3.17 14.28 -2.61
C LEU A 180 -3.44 15.10 -3.86
N LEU A 181 -2.71 16.21 -4.01
CA LEU A 181 -2.76 17.05 -5.21
C LEU A 181 -2.11 16.30 -6.37
N GLU A 182 -2.91 15.64 -7.19
CA GLU A 182 -2.43 14.96 -8.38
C GLU A 182 -2.55 15.86 -9.61
N ASN A 183 -1.46 16.00 -10.36
CA ASN A 183 -1.43 16.64 -11.67
C ASN A 183 -0.82 15.68 -12.71
N ARG A 184 -1.13 14.38 -12.58
CA ARG A 184 -0.68 13.35 -13.53
C ARG A 184 -1.83 12.99 -14.46
N ASP A 185 -1.50 12.82 -15.74
CA ASP A 185 -2.42 12.24 -16.71
C ASP A 185 -2.58 10.75 -16.42
N ILE A 186 -3.81 10.32 -16.12
CA ILE A 186 -4.14 8.93 -15.81
C ILE A 186 -3.77 7.99 -16.98
N ASP A 187 -3.86 8.46 -18.22
CA ASP A 187 -3.51 7.67 -19.40
C ASP A 187 -1.98 7.43 -19.47
N GLU A 188 -1.17 8.39 -19.00
CA GLU A 188 0.28 8.23 -18.88
C GLU A 188 0.65 7.24 -17.76
N VAL A 189 -0.07 7.28 -16.64
CA VAL A 189 0.10 6.32 -15.54
C VAL A 189 -0.23 4.91 -16.04
N ILE A 190 -1.36 4.73 -16.73
CA ILE A 190 -1.77 3.43 -17.28
C ILE A 190 -0.71 2.90 -18.28
N LYS A 191 -0.18 3.76 -19.17
CA LYS A 191 0.90 3.37 -20.09
C LYS A 191 2.17 2.93 -19.36
N THR A 192 2.48 3.58 -18.24
CA THR A 192 3.64 3.22 -17.39
C THR A 192 3.45 1.83 -16.80
N ILE A 193 2.28 1.55 -16.23
CA ILE A 193 1.91 0.23 -15.68
C ILE A 193 2.01 -0.85 -16.77
N GLN A 194 1.43 -0.60 -17.95
CA GLN A 194 1.49 -1.50 -19.10
C GLN A 194 2.92 -1.82 -19.51
N THR A 195 3.79 -0.80 -19.56
CA THR A 195 5.19 -0.96 -19.96
C THR A 195 5.96 -1.79 -18.95
N PHE A 196 5.72 -1.58 -17.65
CA PHE A 196 6.33 -2.37 -16.60
C PHE A 196 5.88 -3.83 -16.65
N ASN A 197 4.58 -4.08 -16.74
CA ASN A 197 4.01 -5.44 -16.73
C ASN A 197 4.46 -6.29 -17.91
N LYS A 198 4.76 -5.67 -19.06
CA LYS A 198 5.37 -6.37 -20.21
C LYS A 198 6.76 -6.92 -19.93
N ARG A 199 7.47 -6.42 -18.92
CA ARG A 199 8.81 -6.90 -18.51
C ARG A 199 8.75 -8.04 -17.49
N LEU A 200 7.58 -8.26 -16.88
CA LEU A 200 7.34 -9.37 -15.94
C LEU A 200 6.95 -10.66 -16.66
N ARG A 201 6.56 -10.59 -17.93
CA ARG A 201 6.16 -11.73 -18.79
C ARG A 201 7.29 -12.10 -19.74
#